data_AF-A0AAU3H6G9-F1
#
_entry.id   AF-A0AAU3H6G9-F1
#
_cell.length_a   1.000
_cell.length_b   1.000
_cell.length_c   1.000
_cell.angle_alpha   90.00
_cell.angle_beta   90.00
_cell.angle_gamma   90.00
#
_symmetry.space_group_name_H-M   'P 1'
#
loop_
_entity.id
_entity.type
_entity.pdbx_description
1 polymer ?
#
loop_
_entity_poly.entity_id
_entity_poly.type
_entity_poly.pdbx_seq_one_letter_code
_entity_poly.pdbx_strand_id
1 'polypeptide(L)'
;MSEEMSRLELLRFLERVQLQQLDQTRRWIHQEEQRLVEDAARHAPPPPPDWVLEQGIGIGRRVVAVHQGWCRMTGKRTSAIPREAARRLLDEDSGLACQQCRPDTDLGVL
;
A
#
# COMPACT_ATOMS: atom_id res chain seq x y z
N MET A 1 -44.28 51.31 4.38
CA MET A 1 -44.99 50.26 3.62
C MET A 1 -43.93 49.27 3.18
N SER A 2 -43.79 48.18 3.92
CA SER A 2 -42.79 47.15 3.62
C SER A 2 -43.33 46.33 2.45
N GLU A 3 -42.62 46.33 1.33
CA GLU A 3 -42.91 45.45 0.20
C GLU A 3 -42.62 44.01 0.65
N GLU A 4 -43.67 43.21 0.84
CA GLU A 4 -43.52 41.79 1.18
C GLU A 4 -42.82 41.09 0.02
N MET A 5 -41.60 40.59 0.26
CA MET A 5 -40.86 39.84 -0.75
C MET A 5 -41.69 38.64 -1.20
N SER A 6 -41.77 38.47 -2.51
CA SER A 6 -42.45 37.33 -3.11
C SER A 6 -41.73 36.01 -2.74
N ARG A 7 -42.50 34.92 -2.71
CA ARG A 7 -41.96 33.58 -2.52
C ARG A 7 -40.85 33.24 -3.53
N LEU A 8 -40.94 33.77 -4.75
CA LEU A 8 -39.92 33.57 -5.78
C LEU A 8 -38.58 34.24 -5.41
N GLU A 9 -38.61 35.44 -4.84
CA GLU A 9 -37.42 36.15 -4.39
C GLU A 9 -36.73 35.44 -3.22
N LEU A 10 -37.51 34.93 -2.28
CA LEU A 10 -37.00 34.11 -1.18
C LEU A 10 -36.31 32.84 -1.68
N LEU A 11 -36.90 32.15 -2.65
CA LEU A 11 -36.29 30.94 -3.25
C LEU A 11 -35.01 31.25 -4.01
N ARG A 12 -34.97 32.35 -4.78
CA ARG A 12 -33.75 32.81 -5.47
C ARG A 12 -32.66 33.23 -4.50
N PHE A 13 -33.03 33.83 -3.37
CA PHE A 13 -32.08 34.13 -2.30
C PHE A 13 -31.50 32.83 -1.70
N LEU A 14 -32.36 31.89 -1.35
CA LEU A 14 -31.96 30.58 -0.81
C LEU A 14 -31.07 29.82 -1.80
N GLU A 15 -31.37 29.84 -3.09
CA GLU A 15 -30.53 29.24 -4.13
C GLU A 15 -29.10 29.79 -4.10
N ARG A 16 -28.93 31.11 -4.05
CA ARG A 16 -27.59 31.73 -3.97
C ARG A 16 -26.84 31.33 -2.70
N VAL A 17 -27.53 31.28 -1.56
CA VAL A 17 -26.94 30.82 -0.30
C VAL A 17 -26.47 29.37 -0.41
N GLN A 18 -27.31 28.49 -0.96
CA GLN A 18 -26.97 27.08 -1.14
C GLN A 18 -25.79 26.89 -2.09
N LEU A 19 -25.71 27.66 -3.18
CA LEU A 19 -24.56 27.62 -4.10
C LEU A 19 -23.27 28.04 -3.39
N GLN A 20 -23.32 29.12 -2.59
CA GLN A 20 -22.16 29.57 -1.81
C GLN A 20 -21.71 28.51 -0.79
N GLN A 21 -22.66 27.89 -0.09
CA GLN A 21 -22.39 26.82 0.87
C GLN A 21 -21.81 25.59 0.17
N LEU A 22 -22.36 25.18 -0.97
CA LEU A 22 -21.85 24.07 -1.77
C LEU A 22 -20.41 24.32 -2.22
N ASP A 23 -20.10 25.51 -2.70
CA ASP A 23 -18.73 25.87 -3.09
C ASP A 23 -17.77 25.86 -1.90
N GLN A 24 -18.22 26.25 -0.71
CA GLN A 24 -17.43 26.11 0.50
C GLN A 24 -17.18 24.65 0.87
N THR A 25 -18.21 23.80 0.82
CA THR A 25 -18.06 22.35 1.07
C THR A 25 -17.09 21.73 0.07
N ARG A 26 -17.17 22.08 -1.21
CA ARG A 26 -16.23 21.60 -2.24
C ARG A 26 -14.78 21.97 -1.93
N ARG A 27 -14.53 23.18 -1.46
CA ARG A 27 -13.18 23.60 -1.02
C ARG A 27 -12.68 22.76 0.15
N TRP A 28 -13.53 22.47 1.13
CA TRP A 28 -13.16 21.61 2.27
C TRP A 28 -12.89 20.17 1.84
N ILE A 29 -13.70 19.61 0.95
CA ILE A 29 -13.48 18.27 0.38
C ILE A 29 -12.10 18.22 -0.28
N HIS A 30 -11.79 19.19 -1.15
CA HIS A 30 -10.51 19.22 -1.82
C HIS A 30 -9.33 19.30 -0.83
N GLN A 31 -9.44 20.12 0.22
CA GLN A 31 -8.44 20.20 1.28
C GLN A 31 -8.27 18.86 2.01
N GLU A 32 -9.35 18.17 2.32
CA GLU A 32 -9.29 16.85 2.97
C GLU A 32 -8.66 15.80 2.06
N GLU A 33 -9.01 15.78 0.78
CA GLU A 33 -8.41 14.90 -0.22
C GLU A 33 -6.89 15.11 -0.30
N GLN A 34 -6.43 16.36 -0.32
CA GLN A 34 -4.99 16.65 -0.29
C GLN A 34 -4.33 16.14 1.00
N ARG A 35 -4.96 16.34 2.18
CA ARG A 35 -4.45 15.82 3.44
C ARG A 35 -4.32 14.29 3.43
N LEU A 36 -5.31 13.59 2.89
CA LEU A 36 -5.29 12.13 2.79
C LEU A 36 -4.16 11.64 1.87
N VAL A 37 -3.92 12.32 0.75
CA VAL A 37 -2.82 12.02 -0.17
C VAL A 37 -1.46 12.27 0.50
N GLU A 38 -1.29 13.40 1.18
CA GLU A 38 -0.08 13.72 1.92
C GLU A 38 0.18 12.70 3.03
N ASP A 39 -0.87 12.29 3.75
CA ASP A 39 -0.73 11.31 4.82
C ASP A 39 -0.36 9.93 4.30
N ALA A 40 -0.97 9.48 3.20
CA ALA A 40 -0.61 8.26 2.51
C ALA A 40 0.85 8.29 2.01
N ALA A 41 1.35 9.45 1.58
CA ALA A 41 2.74 9.61 1.18
C ALA A 41 3.70 9.57 2.38
N ARG A 42 3.34 10.18 3.52
CA ARG A 42 4.14 10.11 4.77
C ARG A 42 4.20 8.70 5.35
N HIS A 43 3.10 7.96 5.24
CA HIS A 43 2.98 6.59 5.75
C HIS A 43 3.10 5.54 4.64
N ALA A 44 3.77 5.87 3.53
CA ALA A 44 4.00 4.92 2.47
C ALA A 44 4.73 3.69 3.05
N PRO A 45 4.22 2.46 2.81
CA PRO A 45 4.90 1.27 3.28
C PRO A 45 6.31 1.24 2.69
N PRO A 46 7.28 0.67 3.43
CA PRO A 46 8.61 0.49 2.88
C PRO A 46 8.52 -0.31 1.57
N PRO A 47 9.43 -0.07 0.62
CA PRO A 47 9.49 -0.88 -0.59
C PRO A 47 9.53 -2.36 -0.21
N PRO A 48 8.91 -3.23 -1.01
CA PRO A 48 8.95 -4.67 -0.74
C PRO A 48 10.42 -5.11 -0.63
N PRO A 49 10.77 -5.96 0.36
CA PRO A 49 12.15 -6.40 0.55
C PRO A 49 12.60 -7.21 -0.66
N ASP A 50 13.83 -7.03 -1.13
CA ASP A 50 14.33 -7.74 -2.32
C ASP A 50 14.30 -9.28 -2.16
N TRP A 51 14.40 -9.76 -0.92
CA TRP A 51 14.46 -11.19 -0.59
C TRP A 51 13.55 -11.54 0.57
N VAL A 52 12.88 -12.68 0.45
CA VAL A 52 11.92 -13.16 1.43
C VAL A 52 12.17 -14.63 1.73
N LEU A 53 12.15 -14.96 3.03
CA LEU A 53 12.22 -16.30 3.56
C LEU A 53 10.81 -16.83 3.82
N GLU A 54 10.44 -17.98 3.26
CA GLU A 54 9.23 -18.70 3.61
C GLU A 54 9.50 -19.77 4.67
N GLN A 55 8.65 -19.82 5.68
CA GLN A 55 8.74 -20.78 6.78
C GLN A 55 7.56 -21.76 6.79
N GLY A 56 7.88 -23.01 7.14
CA GLY A 56 6.91 -24.09 7.27
C GLY A 56 6.03 -23.97 8.51
N ILE A 57 5.07 -24.89 8.61
CA ILE A 57 4.19 -25.02 9.79
C ILE A 57 4.87 -25.96 10.79
N GLY A 58 5.01 -25.53 12.05
CA GLY A 58 5.50 -26.38 13.15
C GLY A 58 6.54 -25.71 14.06
N ILE A 59 6.94 -26.43 15.11
CA ILE A 59 7.98 -26.01 16.04
C ILE A 59 9.32 -25.96 15.30
N GLY A 60 10.06 -24.86 15.45
CA GLY A 60 11.34 -24.63 14.76
C GLY A 60 11.26 -23.92 13.43
N ARG A 61 10.05 -23.66 12.87
CA ARG A 61 9.81 -22.83 11.67
C ARG A 61 10.83 -23.06 10.54
N ARG A 62 11.00 -24.33 10.14
CA ARG A 62 11.98 -24.71 9.12
C ARG A 62 11.81 -23.86 7.86
N VAL A 63 12.93 -23.43 7.29
CA VAL A 63 12.96 -22.75 6.00
C VAL A 63 12.40 -23.68 4.93
N VAL A 64 11.41 -23.19 4.19
CA VAL A 64 10.78 -23.91 3.08
C VAL A 64 11.36 -23.44 1.75
N ALA A 65 11.49 -22.12 1.59
CA ALA A 65 12.04 -21.54 0.38
C ALA A 65 12.56 -20.12 0.61
N VAL A 66 13.47 -19.70 -0.24
CA VAL A 66 13.89 -18.31 -0.45
C VAL A 66 13.23 -17.81 -1.73
N HIS A 67 12.77 -16.57 -1.73
CA HIS A 67 12.09 -15.93 -2.84
C HIS A 67 12.65 -14.54 -3.10
N GLN A 68 12.50 -14.05 -4.33
CA GLN A 68 12.57 -12.61 -4.61
C GLN A 68 11.34 -11.91 -4.00
N GLY A 69 11.49 -10.65 -3.59
CA GLY A 69 10.47 -9.83 -2.93
C GLY A 69 9.15 -9.69 -3.66
N TRP A 70 9.20 -9.71 -4.99
CA TRP A 70 8.04 -9.58 -5.86
C TRP A 70 7.36 -10.93 -6.15
N CYS A 71 7.92 -12.05 -5.68
CA CYS A 71 7.42 -13.38 -5.98
C CYS A 71 6.04 -13.60 -5.38
N ARG A 72 5.04 -13.86 -6.22
CA ARG A 72 3.66 -14.14 -5.79
C ARG A 72 3.41 -15.60 -5.38
N MET A 73 4.42 -16.45 -5.48
CA MET A 73 4.33 -17.88 -5.11
C MET A 73 4.69 -18.14 -3.65
N THR A 74 4.97 -17.09 -2.87
CA THR A 74 5.22 -17.21 -1.43
C THR A 74 3.96 -17.63 -0.67
N GLY A 75 4.14 -18.48 0.34
CA GLY A 75 3.13 -18.74 1.35
C GLY A 75 2.85 -17.55 2.27
N LYS A 76 2.00 -17.77 3.28
CA LYS A 76 1.59 -16.70 4.23
C LYS A 76 2.63 -16.39 5.31
N ARG A 77 3.62 -17.27 5.51
CA ARG A 77 4.58 -17.20 6.62
C ARG A 77 5.94 -16.78 6.11
N THR A 78 6.03 -15.50 5.82
CA THR A 78 7.20 -14.91 5.17
C THR A 78 7.85 -13.86 6.05
N SER A 79 9.17 -13.77 5.99
CA SER A 79 9.94 -12.67 6.60
C SER A 79 10.96 -12.12 5.62
N ALA A 80 11.13 -10.79 5.61
CA ALA A 80 12.21 -10.13 4.90
C ALA A 80 13.57 -10.62 5.41
N ILE A 81 14.50 -10.88 4.49
CA ILE A 81 15.88 -11.22 4.82
C ILE A 81 16.85 -10.37 3.99
N PRO A 82 18.04 -10.03 4.52
CA PRO A 82 19.05 -9.33 3.75
C PRO A 82 19.65 -10.25 2.68
N ARG A 83 20.22 -9.64 1.63
CA ARG A 83 20.83 -10.33 0.49
C ARG A 83 21.83 -11.41 0.93
N GLU A 84 22.66 -11.11 1.93
CA GLU A 84 23.70 -12.02 2.42
C GLU A 84 23.12 -13.23 3.13
N ALA A 85 21.99 -13.06 3.83
CA ALA A 85 21.30 -14.18 4.46
C ALA A 85 20.62 -15.07 3.40
N ALA A 86 20.00 -14.47 2.38
CA ALA A 86 19.43 -15.20 1.26
C ALA A 86 20.51 -16.01 0.52
N ARG A 87 21.67 -15.39 0.25
CA ARG A 87 22.80 -16.05 -0.40
C ARG A 87 23.32 -17.22 0.43
N ARG A 88 23.58 -17.02 1.73
CA ARG A 88 24.06 -18.10 2.62
C ARG A 88 23.10 -19.29 2.66
N LEU A 89 21.79 -19.04 2.76
CA LEU A 89 20.80 -20.12 2.77
C LEU A 89 20.82 -20.93 1.48
N LEU A 90 21.01 -20.26 0.34
CA LEU A 90 21.08 -20.92 -0.96
C LEU A 90 22.43 -21.59 -1.23
N ASP A 91 23.53 -21.06 -0.68
CA ASP A 91 24.84 -21.73 -0.64
C ASP A 91 24.78 -23.02 0.18
N GLU A 92 24.06 -23.02 1.31
CA GLU A 92 23.87 -24.19 2.18
C GLU A 92 22.93 -25.23 1.56
N ASP A 93 21.82 -24.79 0.95
CA ASP A 93 20.86 -25.66 0.28
C ASP A 93 20.19 -24.94 -0.91
N SER A 94 20.73 -25.18 -2.10
CA SER A 94 20.17 -24.67 -3.37
C SER A 94 18.73 -25.13 -3.63
N GLY A 95 18.27 -26.22 -3.00
CA GLY A 95 16.89 -26.69 -3.07
C GLY A 95 15.88 -25.73 -2.45
N LEU A 96 16.33 -24.80 -1.60
CA LEU A 96 15.50 -23.74 -1.04
C LEU A 96 15.19 -22.64 -2.06
N ALA A 97 15.84 -22.60 -3.22
CA ALA A 97 15.53 -21.60 -4.24
C ALA A 97 14.11 -21.82 -4.80
N CYS A 98 13.27 -20.80 -4.71
CA CYS A 98 11.98 -20.82 -5.39
C CYS A 98 12.18 -20.96 -6.90
N GLN A 99 11.67 -22.05 -7.49
CA GLN A 99 11.85 -22.36 -8.90
C GLN A 99 11.16 -21.35 -9.84
N GLN A 100 10.18 -20.60 -9.35
CA GLN A 100 9.44 -19.62 -10.17
C GLN A 100 10.15 -18.27 -10.29
N CYS A 101 10.73 -17.77 -9.19
CA CYS A 101 11.42 -16.48 -9.18
C CYS A 101 12.95 -16.61 -9.23
N ARG A 102 13.50 -17.83 -9.13
CA ARG A 102 14.94 -18.12 -9.32
C ARG A 102 15.86 -17.13 -8.58
N PRO A 103 15.72 -17.01 -7.25
CA PRO A 103 16.53 -16.07 -6.47
C PRO A 103 18.01 -16.45 -6.49
N ASP A 104 18.32 -17.73 -6.67
CA ASP A 104 19.66 -18.28 -6.83
C ASP A 104 20.44 -17.67 -8.00
N THR A 105 19.74 -17.42 -9.10
CA THR A 105 20.31 -16.90 -10.35
C THR A 105 20.65 -15.43 -10.19
N ASP A 106 19.76 -14.64 -9.57
CA ASP A 106 19.99 -13.21 -9.33
C ASP A 106 21.04 -12.97 -8.23
N LEU A 107 21.09 -13.87 -7.24
CA LEU A 107 22.12 -13.87 -6.19
C LEU A 107 23.47 -14.42 -6.66
N GLY A 108 23.54 -15.06 -7.84
CA GLY A 108 24.76 -15.60 -8.43
C GLY A 108 25.31 -16.83 -7.70
N VAL A 109 24.43 -17.67 -7.17
CA VAL A 109 24.77 -18.91 -6.41
C VAL A 109 24.41 -20.20 -7.15
N LEU A 110 23.87 -20.08 -8.37
CA LEU A 110 23.70 -21.20 -9.30
C LEU A 110 24.95 -21.38 -10.19
#